data_AF-A0A414FTB1-F1
#
_entry.id   AF-A0A414FTB1-F1
#
_cell.length_a   1.000
_cell.length_b   1.000
_cell.length_c   1.000
_cell.angle_alpha   90.00
_cell.angle_beta   90.00
_cell.angle_gamma   90.00
#
_symmetry.space_group_name_H-M   'P 1'
#
loop_
_entity.id
_entity.type
_entity.pdbx_description
1 polymer ?
#
loop_
_entity_poly.entity_id
_entity_poly.type
_entity_poly.pdbx_seq_one_letter_code
_entity_poly.pdbx_strand_id
1 'polypeptide(L)'
;MNGIVAENGKLVTDEMIAGWEAALERDEWPSGWENVGEVYEGRLPNPMTDAVTLSVKIPAPMKRVIDNEAKSEGKTTSAYVRGVLADSLMAIA
;
A
#
# COMPACT_ATOMS: atom_id res chain seq x y z
N MET A 1 -10.96 -0.93 -30.41
CA MET A 1 -11.45 -0.90 -29.02
C MET A 1 -12.58 0.11 -28.97
N ASN A 2 -13.74 -0.27 -28.45
CA ASN A 2 -14.81 0.70 -28.18
C ASN A 2 -14.43 1.39 -26.86
N GLY A 3 -14.29 2.71 -26.87
CA GLY A 3 -13.90 3.47 -25.68
C GLY A 3 -14.92 3.39 -24.56
N ILE A 4 -14.54 3.81 -23.35
CA ILE A 4 -15.42 3.81 -22.18
C ILE A 4 -16.47 4.90 -22.39
N VAL A 5 -17.75 4.54 -22.32
CA VAL A 5 -18.87 5.48 -22.42
C VAL A 5 -19.54 5.54 -21.07
N ALA A 6 -19.62 6.74 -20.49
CA ALA A 6 -20.31 6.98 -19.23
C ALA A 6 -21.83 6.78 -19.39
N GLU A 7 -22.55 6.63 -18.27
CA GLU A 7 -24.00 6.43 -18.25
C GLU A 7 -24.78 7.52 -18.99
N ASN A 8 -24.25 8.75 -19.00
CA ASN A 8 -24.82 9.88 -19.73
C ASN A 8 -24.46 9.90 -21.23
N GLY A 9 -23.86 8.84 -21.77
CA GLY A 9 -23.46 8.72 -23.17
C GLY A 9 -22.16 9.46 -23.54
N LYS A 10 -21.48 10.08 -22.58
CA LYS A 10 -20.21 10.79 -22.83
C LYS A 10 -19.05 9.80 -22.95
N LEU A 11 -18.26 9.92 -24.00
CA LEU A 11 -17.00 9.18 -24.12
C LEU A 11 -16.01 9.67 -23.07
N VAL A 12 -15.48 8.75 -22.28
CA VAL A 12 -14.43 9.00 -21.30
C VAL A 12 -13.09 8.90 -22.01
N THR A 13 -12.33 10.00 -22.01
CA THR A 13 -11.00 10.10 -22.61
C THR A 13 -9.92 9.90 -21.55
N ASP A 14 -8.71 9.56 -21.98
CA ASP A 14 -7.55 9.40 -21.08
C ASP A 14 -7.22 10.71 -20.34
N GLU A 15 -7.40 11.86 -20.99
CA GLU A 15 -7.22 13.19 -20.38
C GLU A 15 -8.22 13.42 -19.24
N MET A 16 -9.46 12.95 -19.38
CA MET A 16 -10.47 13.04 -18.32
C MET A 16 -10.07 12.16 -17.13
N ILE A 17 -9.57 10.95 -17.39
CA ILE A 17 -9.10 10.02 -16.35
C ILE A 17 -7.94 10.65 -15.57
N ALA A 18 -6.92 11.17 -16.26
CA ALA A 18 -5.77 11.81 -15.63
C ALA A 18 -6.18 13.04 -14.78
N GLY A 19 -7.15 13.82 -15.26
CA GLY A 19 -7.68 14.96 -14.51
C GLY A 19 -8.40 14.54 -13.22
N TRP A 20 -9.19 13.46 -13.27
CA TRP A 20 -9.86 12.91 -12.09
C TRP A 20 -8.87 12.32 -11.08
N GLU A 21 -7.87 11.57 -11.56
CA GLU A 21 -6.83 10.99 -10.70
C GLU A 21 -6.11 12.07 -9.90
N ALA A 22 -5.63 13.13 -10.56
CA ALA A 22 -4.95 14.24 -9.90
C ALA A 22 -5.87 14.99 -8.89
N ALA A 23 -7.18 15.07 -9.15
CA ALA A 23 -8.13 15.68 -8.22
C ALA A 23 -8.34 14.79 -6.97
N LEU A 24 -8.47 13.48 -7.16
CA LEU A 24 -8.61 12.51 -6.08
C LEU A 24 -7.37 12.46 -5.17
N GLU A 25 -6.16 12.59 -5.73
CA GLU A 25 -4.93 12.72 -4.94
C GLU A 25 -4.92 13.95 -4.02
N ARG A 26 -5.69 15.00 -4.36
CA ARG A 26 -5.86 16.22 -3.56
C ARG A 26 -7.12 16.21 -2.69
N ASP A 27 -7.82 15.08 -2.61
CA ASP A 27 -9.09 14.95 -1.88
C ASP A 27 -10.20 15.88 -2.43
N GLU A 28 -10.13 16.23 -3.72
CA GLU A 28 -11.11 17.07 -4.41
C GLU A 28 -12.20 16.20 -5.07
N TRP A 29 -13.30 16.00 -4.35
CA TRP A 29 -14.41 15.17 -4.80
C TRP A 29 -15.44 15.94 -5.63
N PRO A 30 -16.14 15.28 -6.59
CA PRO A 30 -17.26 15.87 -7.29
C PRO A 30 -18.34 16.36 -6.33
N SER A 31 -19.02 17.46 -6.70
CA SER A 31 -20.13 17.99 -5.90
C SER A 31 -21.27 16.96 -5.81
N GLY A 32 -21.74 16.70 -4.59
CA GLY A 32 -22.78 15.69 -4.33
C GLY A 32 -22.28 14.26 -4.34
N TRP A 33 -20.95 14.03 -4.37
CA TRP A 33 -20.39 12.70 -4.20
C TRP A 33 -20.70 12.18 -2.80
N GLU A 34 -21.28 10.98 -2.75
CA GLU A 34 -21.58 10.24 -1.54
C GLU A 34 -20.98 8.84 -1.69
N ASN A 35 -20.32 8.35 -0.64
CA ASN A 35 -19.85 6.97 -0.64
C ASN A 35 -21.06 6.03 -0.55
N VAL A 36 -21.39 5.34 -1.64
CA VAL A 36 -22.48 4.37 -1.70
C VAL A 36 -22.08 2.96 -1.25
N GLY A 37 -20.82 2.78 -0.82
CA GLY A 37 -20.34 1.53 -0.26
C GLY A 37 -20.64 1.42 1.23
N GLU A 38 -20.64 0.20 1.76
CA GLU A 38 -20.58 0.04 3.21
C GLU A 38 -19.25 0.60 3.71
N VAL A 39 -19.31 1.69 4.48
CA VAL A 39 -18.16 2.16 5.24
C VAL A 39 -17.95 1.17 6.39
N TYR A 40 -16.97 0.29 6.23
CA TYR A 40 -16.54 -0.58 7.31
C TYR A 40 -15.78 0.25 8.36
N GLU A 41 -16.50 0.73 9.37
CA GLU A 41 -15.88 1.19 10.61
C GLU A 41 -15.33 -0.02 11.38
N GLY A 42 -14.09 -0.36 11.07
CA GLY A 42 -13.38 -1.46 11.70
C GLY A 42 -11.89 -1.37 11.41
N ARG A 43 -11.07 -1.88 12.34
CA ARG A 43 -9.65 -2.09 12.05
C ARG A 43 -9.58 -3.10 10.90
N LEU A 44 -8.92 -2.73 9.79
CA LEU A 44 -8.55 -3.70 8.75
C LEU A 44 -7.99 -4.96 9.43
N PRO A 45 -8.31 -6.18 8.95
CA PRO A 45 -7.77 -7.41 9.50
C PRO A 45 -6.28 -7.22 9.70
N ASN A 46 -5.80 -7.33 10.94
CA ASN A 46 -4.38 -7.11 11.19
C ASN A 46 -3.63 -8.18 10.37
N PRO A 47 -2.80 -7.82 9.40
CA PRO A 47 -2.08 -8.80 8.59
C PRO A 47 -1.15 -9.67 9.45
N MET A 48 -0.94 -9.30 10.72
CA MET A 48 -0.23 -10.07 11.72
C MET A 48 -1.12 -10.83 12.70
N THR A 49 -2.41 -11.06 12.41
CA THR A 49 -3.34 -11.77 13.31
C THR A 49 -2.82 -13.16 13.70
N ASP A 50 -2.19 -13.87 12.75
CA ASP A 50 -1.58 -15.20 12.96
C ASP A 50 -0.03 -15.16 12.94
N ALA A 51 0.58 -13.99 13.15
CA ALA A 51 2.03 -13.88 13.11
C ALA A 51 2.70 -14.58 14.31
N VAL A 52 3.74 -15.36 14.03
CA VAL A 52 4.58 -16.00 15.05
C VAL A 52 5.87 -15.21 15.26
N THR A 53 6.35 -15.14 16.50
CA THR A 53 7.61 -14.48 16.84
C THR A 53 8.82 -15.35 16.52
N LEU A 54 9.72 -14.84 15.69
CA LEU A 54 11.07 -15.39 15.47
C LEU A 54 12.10 -14.59 16.26
N SER A 55 12.84 -15.24 17.16
CA SER A 55 13.91 -14.61 17.95
C SER A 55 15.30 -15.03 17.44
N VAL A 56 16.13 -14.07 17.02
CA VAL A 56 17.48 -14.31 16.50
C VAL A 56 18.48 -13.40 17.20
N LYS A 57 19.63 -13.97 17.60
CA LYS A 57 20.78 -13.18 18.07
C LYS A 57 21.65 -12.79 16.88
N ILE A 58 21.97 -11.50 16.78
CA ILE A 58 22.86 -10.96 15.76
C ILE A 58 23.96 -10.10 16.40
N PRO A 59 25.12 -9.93 15.74
CA PRO A 59 26.13 -8.99 16.20
C PRO A 59 25.57 -7.56 16.31
N ALA A 60 25.99 -6.81 17.32
CA ALA A 60 25.55 -5.43 17.52
C ALA A 60 25.78 -4.51 16.30
N PRO A 61 26.90 -4.61 15.55
CA PRO A 61 27.07 -3.84 14.31
C PRO A 61 26.00 -4.15 13.26
N MET A 62 25.60 -5.41 13.12
CA MET A 62 24.56 -5.82 12.17
C MET A 62 23.21 -5.19 12.52
N LYS A 63 22.85 -5.13 13.81
CA LYS A 63 21.61 -4.47 14.24
C LYS A 63 21.59 -2.98 13.84
N ARG A 64 22.73 -2.29 13.95
CA ARG A 64 22.85 -0.87 13.55
C ARG A 64 22.62 -0.69 12.05
N VAL A 65 23.18 -1.58 11.23
CA VAL A 65 22.96 -1.55 9.77
C VAL A 65 21.47 -1.74 9.47
N ILE A 66 20.83 -2.77 10.04
CA ILE A 66 19.40 -3.03 9.85
C ILE A 66 18.55 -1.82 10.25
N ASP A 67 18.87 -1.16 11.37
CA ASP A 67 18.12 0.02 11.81
C ASP A 67 18.30 1.23 10.90
N ASN A 68 19.48 1.41 10.31
CA ASN A 68 19.72 2.48 9.37
C ASN A 68 18.98 2.24 8.05
N GLU A 69 19.04 1.02 7.51
CA GLU A 69 18.32 0.66 6.28
C GLU A 69 16.79 0.76 6.45
N ALA A 70 16.27 0.29 7.59
CA ALA A 70 14.86 0.44 7.89
C ALA A 70 14.43 1.92 7.91
N LYS A 71 15.26 2.80 8.50
CA LYS A 71 15.00 4.24 8.53
C LYS A 71 15.07 4.89 7.15
N SER A 72 16.05 4.54 6.31
CA SER A 72 16.14 5.09 4.95
C SER A 72 14.95 4.69 4.08
N GLU A 73 14.35 3.53 4.35
CA GLU A 73 13.13 3.08 3.66
C GLU A 73 11.83 3.54 4.33
N GLY A 74 11.88 4.32 5.42
CA GLY A 74 10.68 4.74 6.16
C GLY A 74 9.92 3.57 6.82
N LYS A 75 10.60 2.45 7.08
CA LYS A 75 10.03 1.22 7.66
C LYS A 75 10.44 1.06 9.12
N THR A 76 9.65 0.30 9.88
CA THR A 76 10.11 -0.21 11.18
C THR A 76 11.18 -1.28 10.97
N THR A 77 12.09 -1.46 11.94
CA THR A 77 13.09 -2.54 11.89
C THR A 77 12.45 -3.91 11.63
N SER A 78 11.31 -4.19 12.26
CA SER A 78 10.63 -5.48 12.09
C SER A 78 10.02 -5.63 10.70
N ALA A 79 9.46 -4.56 10.11
CA ALA A 79 8.94 -4.58 8.75
C ALA A 79 10.06 -4.76 7.72
N TYR A 80 11.19 -4.07 7.89
CA TYR A 80 12.37 -4.23 7.05
C TYR A 80 12.90 -5.67 7.09
N VAL A 81 13.12 -6.23 8.29
CA VAL A 81 13.62 -7.61 8.44
C VAL A 81 12.65 -8.63 7.84
N ARG A 82 11.33 -8.45 8.00
CA ARG A 82 10.34 -9.34 7.37
C ARG A 82 10.43 -9.28 5.84
N GLY A 83 10.64 -8.11 5.25
CA GLY A 83 10.84 -7.94 3.80
C GLY A 83 12.06 -8.72 3.31
N VAL A 84 13.22 -8.49 3.93
CA VAL A 84 14.47 -9.20 3.58
C VAL A 84 14.32 -10.73 3.68
N LEU A 85 13.63 -11.22 4.73
CA LEU A 85 13.38 -12.65 4.89
C LEU A 85 12.44 -13.18 3.79
N ALA A 86 11.37 -12.46 3.46
CA ALA A 86 10.44 -12.86 2.41
C ALA A 86 11.14 -12.92 1.05
N ASP A 87 11.92 -11.90 0.69
CA ASP A 87 12.67 -11.84 -0.57
C ASP A 87 13.68 -12.99 -0.68
N SER A 88 14.40 -13.25 0.41
CA SER A 88 15.36 -14.36 0.49
C SER A 88 14.69 -15.72 0.32
N LEU A 89 13.54 -15.94 0.98
CA LEU A 89 12.79 -17.20 0.85
C LEU A 89 12.20 -17.38 -0.55
N MET A 90 11.70 -16.31 -1.17
CA MET A 90 11.21 -16.34 -2.55
C MET A 90 12.32 -16.63 -3.55
N ALA A 91 13.55 -16.19 -3.30
CA ALA A 91 14.69 -16.49 -4.16
C ALA A 91 15.18 -17.94 -4.07
N ILE A 92 14.78 -18.68 -3.03
CA ILE A 92 15.12 -20.10 -2.82
C ILE A 92 14.04 -21.03 -3.43
N ALA A 93 12.81 -20.53 -3.58
CA ALA A 93 11.66 -21.26 -4.12
C ALA A 93 11.72 -21.35 -5.66
#